data_AF-A0A7J3T2Q2-F1
#
_entry.id   AF-A0A7J3T2Q2-F1
#
_cell.length_a   1.000
_cell.length_b   1.000
_cell.length_c   1.000
_cell.angle_alpha   90.00
_cell.angle_beta   90.00
_cell.angle_gamma   90.00
#
_symmetry.space_group_name_H-M   'P 1'
#
loop_
_entity.id
_entity.type
_entity.pdbx_description
1 polymer ?
#
loop_
_entity_poly.entity_id
_entity_poly.type
_entity_poly.pdbx_seq_one_letter_code
_entity_poly.pdbx_strand_id
1 'polypeptide(L)'
;MRVRLLRYTMDPELVCGAAALTSSKSGTPSEIFDGMDLETARRKVRQVTGYGHVSVIEHASFTFSVEGVSRAMTHQLVRHRVASYTQQSQRYVSYNTLEEYVTPKSIMMNPEAKRVYDEALSKVSEAYRKLLEKGISREDARFVLPNAAKTNIIVTMNARELRHFFNL
;
A
#
# COMPACT_ATOMS: atom_id res chain seq x y z
N MET A 1 3.51 5.27 11.52
CA MET A 1 2.88 4.49 10.44
C MET A 1 1.72 3.72 11.02
N ARG A 2 0.55 3.80 10.38
CA ARG A 2 -0.62 2.97 10.70
C ARG A 2 -1.04 2.23 9.43
N VAL A 3 -1.26 0.92 9.55
CA VAL A 3 -1.76 0.09 8.45
C VAL A 3 -3.08 -0.53 8.88
N ARG A 4 -4.12 -0.42 8.06
CA ARG A 4 -5.45 -0.96 8.34
C ARG A 4 -5.98 -1.70 7.12
N LEU A 5 -6.40 -2.95 7.29
CA LEU A 5 -7.20 -3.66 6.29
C LEU A 5 -8.58 -3.01 6.19
N LEU A 6 -8.92 -2.47 5.01
CA LEU A 6 -10.21 -1.84 4.75
C LEU A 6 -11.22 -2.85 4.19
N ARG A 7 -10.79 -3.65 3.23
CA ARG A 7 -11.62 -4.63 2.51
C ARG A 7 -10.79 -5.83 2.07
N TYR A 8 -11.48 -6.94 1.87
CA TYR A 8 -10.93 -8.16 1.30
C TYR A 8 -12.03 -8.95 0.58
N THR A 9 -11.67 -9.86 -0.33
CA THR A 9 -12.60 -10.82 -0.94
C THR A 9 -13.27 -11.65 0.17
N MET A 10 -14.61 -11.65 0.24
CA MET A 10 -15.35 -12.49 1.19
C MET A 10 -15.07 -13.96 0.89
N ASP A 11 -14.83 -14.76 1.93
CA ASP A 11 -14.47 -16.19 1.84
C ASP A 11 -13.42 -16.51 0.75
N PRO A 12 -12.23 -15.89 0.83
CA PRO A 12 -11.26 -15.92 -0.26
C PRO A 12 -10.78 -17.34 -0.56
N GLU A 13 -10.75 -18.23 0.43
CA GLU A 13 -10.41 -19.65 0.20
C GLU A 13 -11.45 -20.37 -0.64
N LEU A 14 -12.74 -20.09 -0.52
CA LEU A 14 -13.79 -20.70 -1.36
C LEU A 14 -13.61 -20.28 -2.82
N VAL A 15 -13.41 -18.98 -3.06
CA VAL A 15 -13.18 -18.45 -4.41
C VAL A 15 -11.93 -19.06 -5.04
N CYS A 16 -10.80 -19.07 -4.31
CA CYS A 16 -9.54 -19.62 -4.80
C CYS A 16 -9.59 -21.14 -4.95
N GLY A 17 -10.31 -21.84 -4.07
CA GLY A 17 -10.51 -23.28 -4.13
C GLY A 17 -11.36 -23.70 -5.33
N ALA A 18 -12.44 -22.97 -5.60
CA ALA A 18 -13.27 -23.18 -6.79
C ALA A 18 -12.49 -22.90 -8.08
N ALA A 19 -11.70 -21.82 -8.12
CA ALA A 19 -10.79 -21.54 -9.23
C ALA A 19 -9.78 -22.67 -9.46
N ALA A 20 -9.22 -23.23 -8.38
CA ALA A 20 -8.29 -24.36 -8.46
C ALA A 20 -8.93 -25.64 -9.01
N LEU A 21 -10.20 -25.90 -8.71
CA LEU A 21 -10.91 -27.08 -9.22
C LEU A 21 -11.52 -26.86 -10.61
N THR A 22 -11.80 -25.62 -11.01
CA THR A 22 -12.41 -25.30 -12.32
C THR A 22 -11.61 -25.84 -13.51
N SER A 23 -10.29 -25.93 -13.39
CA SER A 23 -9.42 -26.47 -14.45
C SER A 23 -9.37 -28.00 -14.53
N SER A 24 -9.89 -28.71 -13.52
CA SER A 24 -9.66 -30.17 -13.38
C SER A 24 -10.89 -30.99 -12.99
N LYS A 25 -11.94 -30.37 -12.45
CA LYS A 25 -13.19 -31.03 -12.04
C LYS A 25 -14.27 -30.74 -13.08
N SER A 26 -15.04 -31.76 -13.45
CA SER A 26 -16.23 -31.59 -14.30
C SER A 26 -17.33 -30.80 -13.59
N GLY A 27 -18.11 -30.05 -14.36
CA GLY A 27 -19.10 -29.10 -13.85
C GLY A 27 -18.69 -27.65 -14.12
N THR A 28 -19.60 -26.73 -13.86
CA THR A 28 -19.36 -25.29 -14.03
C THR A 28 -18.68 -24.68 -12.81
N PRO A 29 -17.98 -23.52 -12.94
CA PRO A 29 -17.37 -22.85 -11.79
C PRO A 29 -18.37 -22.55 -10.67
N SER A 30 -19.62 -22.20 -11.02
CA SER A 30 -20.70 -21.92 -10.06
C SER A 30 -21.09 -23.17 -9.28
N GLU A 31 -21.33 -24.30 -9.95
CA GLU A 31 -21.65 -25.57 -9.27
C GLU A 31 -20.51 -26.03 -8.34
N ILE A 32 -19.27 -25.82 -8.76
CA ILE A 32 -18.09 -26.12 -7.95
C ILE A 32 -18.05 -25.22 -6.70
N PHE A 33 -18.33 -23.93 -6.85
CA PHE A 33 -18.31 -22.97 -5.75
C PHE A 33 -19.45 -23.24 -4.75
N ASP A 34 -20.68 -23.41 -5.23
CA ASP A 34 -21.86 -23.60 -4.39
C ASP A 34 -21.81 -24.92 -3.59
N GLY A 35 -21.17 -25.96 -4.16
CA GLY A 35 -20.99 -27.25 -3.50
C GLY A 35 -19.70 -27.39 -2.68
N MET A 36 -18.90 -26.34 -2.53
CA MET A 36 -17.59 -26.40 -1.86
C MET A 36 -17.67 -25.96 -0.40
N ASP A 37 -17.19 -26.82 0.50
CA ASP A 37 -16.96 -26.45 1.88
C ASP A 37 -15.58 -25.79 2.08
N LEU A 38 -15.46 -24.99 3.15
CA LEU A 38 -14.27 -24.22 3.47
C LEU A 38 -13.04 -25.08 3.76
N GLU A 39 -13.21 -26.27 4.34
CA GLU A 39 -12.11 -27.17 4.67
C GLU A 39 -11.49 -27.76 3.40
N THR A 40 -12.34 -28.25 2.50
CA THR A 40 -11.94 -28.73 1.18
C THR A 40 -11.26 -27.62 0.38
N ALA A 41 -11.83 -26.41 0.39
CA ALA A 41 -11.25 -25.26 -0.30
C ALA A 41 -9.83 -24.94 0.21
N ARG A 42 -9.65 -24.82 1.53
CA ARG A 42 -8.33 -24.61 2.16
C ARG A 42 -7.34 -25.70 1.81
N ARG A 43 -7.75 -26.97 1.87
CA ARG A 43 -6.91 -28.11 1.49
C ARG A 43 -6.47 -28.00 0.04
N LYS A 44 -7.39 -27.67 -0.89
CA LYS A 44 -7.09 -27.56 -2.32
C LYS A 44 -6.18 -26.37 -2.62
N VAL A 45 -6.45 -25.19 -2.06
CA VAL A 45 -5.58 -24.01 -2.22
C VAL A 45 -4.16 -24.34 -1.74
N ARG A 46 -3.99 -24.95 -0.57
CA ARG A 46 -2.67 -25.37 -0.07
C ARG A 46 -1.99 -26.38 -1.01
N GLN A 47 -2.72 -27.39 -1.47
CA GLN A 47 -2.18 -28.41 -2.37
C GLN A 47 -1.66 -27.79 -3.68
N VAL A 48 -2.48 -27.01 -4.39
CA VAL A 48 -2.11 -26.47 -5.71
C VAL A 48 -1.04 -25.39 -5.62
N THR A 49 -1.07 -24.55 -4.58
CA THR A 49 0.00 -23.56 -4.35
C THR A 49 1.31 -24.24 -3.96
N GLY A 50 1.27 -25.39 -3.29
CA GLY A 50 2.44 -26.23 -3.01
C GLY A 50 3.10 -26.79 -4.27
N TYR A 51 2.34 -27.00 -5.35
CA TYR A 51 2.85 -27.37 -6.68
C TYR A 51 3.35 -26.17 -7.50
N GLY A 52 3.24 -24.94 -6.98
CA GLY A 52 3.62 -23.72 -7.68
C GLY A 52 2.50 -23.10 -8.54
N HIS A 53 1.28 -23.64 -8.52
CA HIS A 53 0.12 -23.05 -9.21
C HIS A 53 -0.43 -21.86 -8.41
N VAL A 54 0.36 -20.80 -8.28
CA VAL A 54 0.04 -19.62 -7.47
C VAL A 54 -0.93 -18.64 -8.14
N SER A 55 -1.28 -18.85 -9.41
CA SER A 55 -2.29 -18.02 -10.08
C SER A 55 -3.67 -18.15 -9.44
N VAL A 56 -4.00 -19.30 -8.84
CA VAL A 56 -5.33 -19.51 -8.24
C VAL A 56 -5.63 -18.57 -7.07
N ILE A 57 -4.60 -18.04 -6.39
CA ILE A 57 -4.78 -17.10 -5.29
C ILE A 57 -4.87 -15.64 -5.77
N GLU A 58 -4.72 -15.36 -7.06
CA GLU A 58 -4.92 -14.01 -7.60
C GLU A 58 -6.38 -13.54 -7.51
N HIS A 59 -7.33 -14.47 -7.32
CA HIS A 59 -8.75 -14.15 -7.14
C HIS A 59 -9.07 -13.57 -5.75
N ALA A 60 -8.17 -13.73 -4.76
CA ALA A 60 -8.31 -13.09 -3.46
C ALA A 60 -7.63 -11.72 -3.45
N SER A 61 -8.38 -10.65 -3.23
CA SER A 61 -7.88 -9.28 -3.17
C SER A 61 -8.02 -8.66 -1.78
N PHE A 62 -7.10 -7.78 -1.42
CA PHE A 62 -7.04 -7.10 -0.13
C PHE A 62 -6.72 -5.62 -0.34
N THR A 63 -7.47 -4.75 0.32
CA THR A 63 -7.31 -3.30 0.27
C THR A 63 -6.90 -2.77 1.63
N PHE A 64 -5.79 -2.05 1.69
CA PHE A 64 -5.23 -1.46 2.90
C PHE A 64 -5.22 0.06 2.84
N SER A 65 -5.48 0.69 3.97
CA SER A 65 -5.07 2.07 4.25
C SER A 65 -3.68 2.04 4.87
N VAL A 66 -2.75 2.81 4.31
CA VAL A 66 -1.39 3.00 4.83
C VAL A 66 -1.20 4.49 5.10
N GLU A 67 -1.04 4.84 6.37
CA GLU A 67 -1.14 6.20 6.87
C GLU A 67 0.14 6.66 7.58
N GLY A 68 0.45 7.94 7.44
CA GLY A 68 1.58 8.58 8.10
C GLY A 68 2.93 8.00 7.67
N VAL A 69 3.08 7.70 6.38
CA VAL A 69 4.31 7.20 5.76
C VAL A 69 4.99 8.30 4.94
N SER A 70 6.27 8.14 4.62
CA SER A 70 7.03 9.13 3.87
C SER A 70 6.81 8.99 2.36
N ARG A 71 7.02 10.07 1.61
CA ARG A 71 7.04 10.02 0.14
C ARG A 71 8.07 9.02 -0.38
N ALA A 72 9.26 8.97 0.23
CA ALA A 72 10.28 7.98 -0.14
C ALA A 72 9.77 6.53 -0.03
N MET A 73 9.07 6.19 1.06
CA MET A 73 8.51 4.85 1.22
C MET A 73 7.47 4.55 0.14
N THR A 74 6.55 5.49 -0.12
CA THR A 74 5.54 5.28 -1.17
C THR A 74 6.15 5.17 -2.55
N HIS A 75 7.28 5.83 -2.81
CA HIS A 75 7.97 5.76 -4.09
C HIS A 75 8.58 4.39 -4.36
N GLN A 76 8.92 3.63 -3.31
CA GLN A 76 9.26 2.20 -3.42
C GLN A 76 8.01 1.33 -3.54
N LEU A 77 6.98 1.60 -2.72
CA LEU A 77 5.74 0.83 -2.71
C LEU A 77 5.05 0.78 -4.08
N VAL A 78 5.01 1.90 -4.80
CA VAL A 78 4.34 1.97 -6.12
C VAL A 78 5.13 1.30 -7.26
N ARG A 79 6.31 0.74 -6.98
CA ARG A 79 7.08 -0.05 -7.96
C ARG A 79 6.49 -1.45 -8.16
N HIS A 80 5.63 -1.90 -7.26
CA HIS A 80 4.85 -3.12 -7.37
C HIS A 80 3.68 -2.89 -8.34
N ARG A 81 3.81 -3.39 -9.56
CA ARG A 81 2.90 -3.02 -10.67
C ARG A 81 1.57 -3.77 -10.66
N VAL A 82 1.49 -4.93 -10.02
CA VAL A 82 0.26 -5.75 -9.93
C VAL A 82 -0.55 -5.33 -8.71
N ALA A 83 -0.79 -4.03 -8.60
CA ALA A 83 -1.47 -3.39 -7.48
C ALA A 83 -2.20 -2.13 -7.95
N SER A 84 -3.19 -1.70 -7.18
CA SER A 84 -3.92 -0.46 -7.41
C SER A 84 -3.66 0.52 -6.29
N TYR A 85 -3.41 1.79 -6.63
CA TYR A 85 -3.03 2.82 -5.66
C TYR A 85 -3.93 4.04 -5.75
N THR A 86 -4.21 4.64 -4.60
CA THR A 86 -4.75 6.00 -4.52
C THR A 86 -4.02 6.73 -3.42
N GLN A 87 -3.20 7.71 -3.80
CA GLN A 87 -2.34 8.43 -2.88
C GLN A 87 -2.83 9.87 -2.69
N GLN A 88 -2.72 10.35 -1.46
CA GLN A 88 -2.96 11.76 -1.16
C GLN A 88 -2.07 12.65 -2.05
N SER A 89 -2.67 13.62 -2.74
CA SER A 89 -1.96 14.46 -3.70
C SER A 89 -1.40 15.72 -3.06
N GLN A 90 -0.11 15.97 -3.29
CA GLN A 90 0.56 17.25 -2.94
C GLN A 90 0.02 18.45 -3.73
N ARG A 91 -0.80 18.25 -4.77
CA ARG A 91 -1.49 19.34 -5.48
C ARG A 91 -2.66 19.90 -4.65
N TYR A 92 -3.19 19.12 -3.70
CA TYR A 92 -4.37 19.47 -2.91
C TYR A 92 -4.09 19.61 -1.41
N VAL A 93 -3.08 18.92 -0.87
CA VAL A 93 -2.73 18.99 0.56
C VAL A 93 -1.50 19.86 0.80
N SER A 94 -1.59 20.74 1.79
CA SER A 94 -0.53 21.66 2.21
C SER A 94 0.52 21.00 3.12
N TYR A 95 1.69 21.61 3.21
CA TYR A 95 2.83 21.21 4.04
C TYR A 95 3.43 22.45 4.72
N ASN A 96 2.73 22.96 5.73
CA ASN A 96 3.03 24.16 6.48
C ASN A 96 3.76 23.91 7.81
N THR A 97 3.69 22.71 8.40
CA THR A 97 4.18 22.42 9.75
C THR A 97 5.03 21.15 9.82
N LEU A 98 5.74 20.96 10.93
CA LEU A 98 6.66 19.82 11.10
C LEU A 98 5.92 18.47 11.20
N GLU A 99 4.67 18.49 11.65
CA GLU A 99 3.82 17.31 11.76
C GLU A 99 3.47 16.72 10.38
N GLU A 100 3.70 17.44 9.29
CA GLU A 100 3.46 16.96 7.92
C GLU A 100 4.69 16.25 7.34
N TYR A 101 5.71 15.96 8.16
CA TYR A 101 6.86 15.15 7.79
C TYR A 101 6.99 13.89 8.67
N VAL A 102 7.69 12.88 8.14
CA VAL A 102 8.01 11.63 8.84
C VAL A 102 9.45 11.68 9.30
N THR A 103 9.67 11.64 10.62
CA THR A 103 11.00 11.53 11.22
C THR A 103 11.43 10.05 11.32
N PRO A 104 12.54 9.64 10.69
CA PRO A 104 13.11 8.30 10.86
C PRO A 104 13.52 8.02 12.30
N LYS A 105 13.44 6.76 12.74
CA LYS A 105 13.79 6.35 14.12
C LYS A 105 15.22 6.73 14.51
N SER A 106 16.19 6.55 13.62
CA SER A 106 17.60 6.89 13.87
C SER A 106 17.81 8.37 14.16
N ILE A 107 17.08 9.25 13.47
CA ILE A 107 17.08 10.70 13.73
C ILE A 107 16.36 11.00 15.05
N MET A 108 15.20 10.37 15.29
CA MET A 108 14.41 10.59 16.50
C MET A 108 15.17 10.23 17.79
N MET A 109 16.01 9.18 17.76
CA MET A 109 16.78 8.71 18.91
C MET A 109 18.04 9.55 19.20
N ASN A 110 18.43 10.47 18.31
CA ASN A 110 19.56 11.37 18.51
C ASN A 110 19.06 12.81 18.60
N PRO A 111 19.06 13.44 19.80
CA PRO A 111 18.53 14.79 20.00
C PRO A 111 19.20 15.87 19.12
N GLU A 112 20.50 15.74 18.86
CA GLU A 112 21.23 16.68 18.01
C GLU A 112 20.83 16.52 16.55
N ALA A 113 20.79 15.27 16.05
CA ALA A 113 20.32 14.99 14.69
C ALA A 113 18.87 15.42 14.50
N LYS A 114 18.01 15.21 15.51
CA LYS A 114 16.61 15.67 15.48
C LYS A 114 16.53 17.19 15.37
N ARG A 115 17.36 17.93 16.09
CA ARG A 115 17.40 19.39 16.01
C ARG A 115 17.77 19.87 14.60
N VAL A 116 18.85 19.34 14.03
CA VAL A 116 19.28 19.66 12.66
C VAL A 116 18.16 19.34 11.65
N TYR A 117 17.47 18.23 11.85
CA TYR A 117 16.37 17.79 10.99
C TYR A 117 15.15 18.71 11.08
N ASP A 118 14.69 19.03 12.29
CA ASP A 118 13.54 19.91 12.53
C ASP A 118 13.80 21.33 12.00
N GLU A 119 15.01 21.86 12.18
CA GLU A 119 15.42 23.16 11.63
C GLU A 119 15.38 23.19 10.10
N ALA A 120 15.88 22.14 9.45
CA ALA A 120 15.85 22.02 8.00
C ALA A 120 14.41 21.96 7.46
N LEU A 121 13.55 21.14 8.08
CA LEU A 121 12.15 21.01 7.68
C LEU A 121 11.35 22.29 7.93
N SER A 122 11.66 23.03 9.00
CA SER A 122 11.03 24.32 9.26
C SER A 122 11.31 25.33 8.13
N LYS A 123 12.57 25.38 7.66
CA LYS A 123 12.97 26.23 6.52
C LYS A 123 12.28 25.79 5.22
N VAL A 124 12.12 24.48 5.00
CA VAL A 124 11.37 23.95 3.85
C VAL A 124 9.92 24.40 3.89
N SER A 125 9.22 24.24 5.01
CA SER A 125 7.83 24.66 5.14
C SER A 125 7.66 26.17 4.95
N GLU A 126 8.60 26.95 5.48
CA GLU A 126 8.62 28.40 5.26
C GLU A 126 8.81 28.75 3.77
N ALA A 127 9.74 28.08 3.09
CA ALA A 127 9.96 28.27 1.65
C ALA A 127 8.71 27.89 0.83
N TYR A 128 8.08 26.75 1.15
CA TYR A 128 6.83 26.32 0.52
C TYR A 128 5.74 27.38 0.67
N ARG A 129 5.51 27.88 1.89
CA ARG A 129 4.54 28.95 2.16
C ARG A 129 4.84 30.24 1.36
N LYS A 130 6.11 30.68 1.37
CA LYS A 130 6.54 31.88 0.61
C LYS A 130 6.30 31.74 -0.90
N LEU A 131 6.46 30.54 -1.46
CA LEU A 131 6.15 30.29 -2.87
C LEU A 131 4.65 30.45 -3.14
N LEU A 132 3.80 29.90 -2.28
CA LEU A 132 2.34 30.05 -2.41
C LEU A 132 1.90 31.52 -2.30
N GLU A 133 2.47 32.28 -1.35
CA GLU A 133 2.19 33.71 -1.18
C GLU A 133 2.59 34.56 -2.40
N LYS A 134 3.56 34.08 -3.20
CA LYS A 134 3.97 34.68 -4.46
C LYS A 134 3.08 34.26 -5.65
N GLY A 135 2.00 33.52 -5.40
CA GLY A 135 1.08 33.05 -6.43
C GLY A 135 1.54 31.80 -7.18
N ILE A 136 2.62 31.14 -6.73
CA ILE A 136 3.06 29.88 -7.33
C ILE A 136 2.07 28.77 -7.01
N SER A 137 1.74 27.94 -8.01
CA SER A 137 0.81 26.83 -7.84
C SER A 137 1.34 25.80 -6.84
N ARG A 138 0.45 25.04 -6.17
CA ARG A 138 0.88 23.93 -5.30
C ARG A 138 1.64 22.85 -6.07
N GLU A 139 1.35 22.68 -7.35
CA GLU A 139 1.99 21.73 -8.24
C GLU A 139 3.47 22.05 -8.48
N ASP A 140 3.84 23.32 -8.49
CA ASP A 140 5.23 23.77 -8.65
C ASP A 140 5.90 24.00 -7.30
N ALA A 141 5.18 24.61 -6.34
CA ALA A 141 5.71 24.90 -5.01
C ALA A 141 6.15 23.62 -4.28
N ARG A 142 5.48 22.47 -4.53
CA ARG A 142 5.83 21.18 -3.90
C ARG A 142 7.25 20.69 -4.24
N PHE A 143 7.94 21.25 -5.22
CA PHE A 143 9.31 20.83 -5.59
C PHE A 143 10.33 21.07 -4.47
N VAL A 144 10.03 21.95 -3.51
CA VAL A 144 10.87 22.11 -2.31
C VAL A 144 10.62 21.03 -1.24
N LEU A 145 9.52 20.27 -1.34
CA LEU A 145 9.15 19.30 -0.32
C LEU A 145 10.07 18.05 -0.37
N PRO A 146 10.62 17.63 0.78
CA PRO A 146 11.55 16.52 0.84
C PRO A 146 10.84 15.17 0.74
N ASN A 147 11.65 14.13 0.54
CA ASN A 147 11.27 12.73 0.67
C ASN A 147 10.57 12.38 1.99
N ALA A 148 10.78 13.18 3.04
CA ALA A 148 10.14 13.04 4.33
C ALA A 148 8.68 13.46 4.37
N ALA A 149 8.18 14.17 3.35
CA ALA A 149 6.80 14.62 3.28
C ALA A 149 5.84 13.46 3.56
N LYS A 150 5.01 13.63 4.59
CA LYS A 150 4.06 12.64 5.07
C LYS A 150 2.94 12.50 4.04
N THR A 151 2.50 11.27 3.83
CA THR A 151 1.43 10.94 2.89
C THR A 151 0.64 9.76 3.42
N ASN A 152 -0.59 9.65 2.92
CA ASN A 152 -1.46 8.50 3.10
C ASN A 152 -1.72 7.88 1.72
N ILE A 153 -1.86 6.56 1.66
CA ILE A 153 -2.10 5.82 0.43
C ILE A 153 -3.03 4.62 0.68
N ILE A 154 -4.01 4.44 -0.19
CA ILE A 154 -4.77 3.21 -0.30
C ILE A 154 -4.04 2.33 -1.31
N VAL A 155 -3.84 1.06 -0.95
CA VAL A 155 -3.26 0.04 -1.82
C VAL A 155 -4.18 -1.17 -1.87
N THR A 156 -4.44 -1.69 -3.06
CA THR A 156 -5.11 -2.98 -3.27
C THR A 156 -4.18 -3.93 -4.01
N MET A 157 -3.99 -5.12 -3.46
CA MET A 157 -3.17 -6.20 -4.03
C MET A 157 -3.92 -7.53 -3.92
N ASN A 158 -3.74 -8.41 -4.90
CA ASN A 158 -4.18 -9.79 -4.75
C ASN A 158 -3.23 -10.61 -3.87
N ALA A 159 -3.63 -11.79 -3.42
CA ALA A 159 -2.81 -12.61 -2.52
C ALA A 159 -1.48 -13.05 -3.16
N ARG A 160 -1.42 -13.24 -4.48
CA ARG A 160 -0.15 -13.56 -5.16
C ARG A 160 0.81 -12.37 -5.10
N GLU A 161 0.33 -11.16 -5.40
CA GLU A 161 1.15 -9.96 -5.32
C GLU A 161 1.57 -9.67 -3.87
N LEU A 162 0.69 -9.85 -2.89
CA LEU A 162 1.08 -9.70 -1.48
C LEU A 162 2.18 -10.66 -1.08
N ARG A 163 2.11 -11.93 -1.53
CA ARG A 163 3.19 -12.90 -1.31
C ARG A 163 4.49 -12.47 -1.99
N HIS A 164 4.43 -11.89 -3.18
CA HIS A 164 5.61 -11.35 -3.85
C HIS A 164 6.19 -10.16 -3.07
N PHE A 165 5.35 -9.19 -2.71
CA PHE A 165 5.71 -8.01 -1.92
C PHE A 165 6.39 -8.36 -0.59
N PHE A 166 5.89 -9.34 0.15
CA PHE A 166 6.48 -9.74 1.44
C PHE A 166 7.80 -10.53 1.32
N ASN A 167 8.14 -11.03 0.12
CA ASN A 167 9.35 -11.81 -0.11
C ASN A 167 10.50 -11.01 -0.74
N LEU A 168 10.30 -9.70 -0.99
CA LEU A 168 11.33 -8.78 -1.45
C LEU A 168 11.93 -8.00 -0.27
#